data_AF-A0A9E4TQ11-F1
#
_entry.id   AF-A0A9E4TQ11-F1
#
_cell.length_a   1.000
_cell.length_b   1.000
_cell.length_c   1.000
_cell.angle_alpha   90.00
_cell.angle_beta   90.00
_cell.angle_gamma   90.00
#
_symmetry.space_group_name_H-M   'P 1'
#
loop_
_entity.id
_entity.type
_entity.pdbx_description
1 polymer ?
#
loop_
_entity_poly.entity_id
_entity_poly.type
_entity_poly.pdbx_seq_one_letter_code
_entity_poly.pdbx_strand_id
1 'polypeptide(L)'
;MPRVTLNLQNPADLSAVGGQWRVARGLVPGEPNEGLVSQLEGSPARLADYDDSGWEVTDDITKWVSKGLTFAWYRIKVTIPERVQGQDIRGARCLFE
;
A
#
# COMPACT_ATOMS: atom_id res chain seq x y z
N MET A 1 5.30 12.44 -24.49
CA MET A 1 5.90 12.04 -23.20
C MET A 1 5.84 10.53 -23.12
N PRO A 2 6.93 9.83 -22.74
CA PRO A 2 6.88 8.39 -22.49
C PRO A 2 5.80 8.09 -21.44
N ARG A 3 4.88 7.18 -21.77
CA ARG A 3 3.88 6.67 -20.82
C ARG A 3 4.31 5.26 -20.48
N VAL A 4 4.66 5.07 -19.22
CA VAL A 4 5.02 3.76 -18.66
C VAL A 4 4.08 3.49 -17.49
N THR A 5 3.59 2.27 -17.40
CA THR A 5 2.75 1.80 -16.29
C THR A 5 3.45 0.63 -15.64
N LEU A 6 3.53 0.68 -14.31
CA LEU A 6 4.00 -0.41 -13.47
C LEU A 6 2.79 -0.93 -12.69
N ASN A 7 2.47 -2.20 -12.87
CA ASN A 7 1.40 -2.84 -12.12
C ASN A 7 1.96 -3.34 -10.78
N LEU A 8 1.58 -2.72 -9.67
CA LEU A 8 2.08 -3.09 -8.34
C LEU A 8 1.54 -4.43 -7.81
N GLN A 9 0.63 -5.10 -8.53
CA GLN A 9 0.26 -6.51 -8.31
C GLN A 9 1.12 -7.48 -9.14
N ASN A 10 1.89 -6.98 -10.11
CA ASN A 10 2.84 -7.80 -10.86
C ASN A 10 4.18 -7.90 -10.09
N PRO A 11 4.68 -9.11 -9.78
CA PRO A 11 5.90 -9.25 -8.99
C PRO A 11 7.15 -8.61 -9.60
N ALA A 12 7.26 -8.58 -10.94
CA ALA A 12 8.42 -8.00 -11.61
C ALA A 12 8.40 -6.46 -11.52
N ASP A 13 7.24 -5.84 -11.74
CA ASP A 13 7.06 -4.40 -11.61
C ASP A 13 7.19 -3.94 -10.15
N LEU A 14 6.66 -4.73 -9.20
CA LEU A 14 6.80 -4.49 -7.77
C LEU A 14 8.28 -4.53 -7.35
N SER A 15 9.03 -5.51 -7.83
CA SER A 15 10.48 -5.62 -7.60
C SER A 15 11.25 -4.44 -8.21
N ALA A 16 10.85 -3.96 -9.40
CA ALA A 16 11.50 -2.82 -10.06
C ALA A 16 11.42 -1.51 -9.26
N VAL A 17 10.43 -1.36 -8.37
CA VAL A 17 10.30 -0.21 -7.46
C VAL A 17 10.76 -0.50 -6.03
N GLY A 18 11.32 -1.68 -5.78
CA GLY A 18 11.71 -2.14 -4.44
C GLY A 18 10.52 -2.25 -3.47
N GLY A 19 9.32 -2.49 -4.01
CA GLY A 19 8.09 -2.51 -3.24
C GLY A 19 7.83 -3.81 -2.51
N GLN A 20 7.11 -3.72 -1.40
CA GLN A 20 6.50 -4.85 -0.69
C GLN A 20 5.18 -4.38 -0.11
N TRP A 21 4.09 -5.06 -0.43
CA TRP A 21 2.79 -4.77 0.16
C TRP A 21 2.71 -5.31 1.58
N ARG A 22 2.16 -4.49 2.46
CA ARG A 22 1.77 -4.86 3.81
C ARG A 22 0.31 -4.54 4.04
N VAL A 23 -0.36 -5.41 4.79
CA VAL A 23 -1.77 -5.29 5.13
C VAL A 23 -1.96 -5.36 6.65
N ALA A 24 -2.83 -4.51 7.16
CA ALA A 24 -3.35 -4.62 8.52
C ALA A 24 -4.85 -4.40 8.55
N ARG A 25 -5.51 -5.05 9.51
CA ARG A 25 -6.96 -5.01 9.68
C ARG A 25 -7.34 -4.16 10.89
N GLY A 26 -8.57 -3.65 10.88
CA GLY A 26 -9.11 -2.80 11.93
C GLY A 26 -9.00 -1.31 11.60
N LEU A 27 -9.86 -0.50 12.25
CA LEU A 27 -9.85 0.96 12.09
C LEU A 27 -8.49 1.55 12.52
N VAL A 28 -7.91 0.97 13.58
CA VAL A 28 -6.55 1.20 14.05
C VAL A 28 -5.80 -0.13 13.94
N PRO A 29 -4.84 -0.27 13.01
CA PRO A 29 -3.96 -1.43 12.91
C PRO A 29 -3.32 -1.79 14.25
N GLY A 30 -3.45 -3.05 14.66
CA GLY A 30 -2.92 -3.57 15.93
C GLY A 30 -3.92 -3.54 17.10
N GLU A 31 -5.01 -2.77 17.00
CA GLU A 31 -6.06 -2.71 18.01
C GLU A 31 -7.25 -3.64 17.67
N PRO A 32 -8.08 -4.01 18.66
CA PRO A 32 -9.32 -4.74 18.42
C PRO A 32 -10.24 -4.00 17.42
N ASN A 33 -10.80 -4.75 16.45
CA ASN A 33 -11.82 -4.21 15.56
C ASN A 33 -13.20 -4.30 16.23
N GLU A 34 -13.57 -3.27 16.97
CA GLU A 34 -14.82 -3.24 17.75
C GLU A 34 -16.07 -2.88 16.92
N GLY A 35 -15.91 -2.64 15.62
CA GLY A 35 -17.03 -2.33 14.73
C GLY A 35 -17.78 -1.06 15.14
N LEU A 36 -19.09 -1.19 15.39
CA LEU A 36 -19.97 -0.07 15.78
C LEU A 36 -19.97 0.24 17.29
N VAL A 37 -19.15 -0.46 18.09
CA VAL A 37 -19.03 -0.19 19.53
C VAL A 37 -18.08 0.98 19.78
N SER A 38 -16.99 1.07 19.01
CA SER A 38 -16.01 2.13 19.15
C SER A 38 -16.58 3.48 18.72
N GLN A 39 -16.44 4.49 19.56
CA GLN A 39 -16.83 5.88 19.28
C GLN A 39 -15.63 6.76 18.93
N LEU A 40 -14.56 6.17 18.41
CA LEU A 40 -13.40 6.91 17.93
C LEU A 40 -13.83 7.83 16.77
N GLU A 41 -13.51 9.12 16.86
CA GLU A 41 -13.78 10.09 15.79
C GLU A 41 -13.02 9.76 14.49
N GLY A 42 -11.89 9.08 14.61
CA GLY A 42 -11.09 8.60 13.49
C GLY A 42 -9.79 7.94 13.95
N SER A 43 -9.01 7.46 12.99
CA SER A 43 -7.65 6.99 13.24
C SER A 43 -6.62 7.86 12.53
N PRO A 44 -5.46 8.17 13.14
CA PRO A 44 -4.45 9.01 12.53
C PRO A 44 -3.95 8.44 11.19
N ALA A 45 -3.58 9.33 10.28
CA ALA A 45 -2.89 8.93 9.05
C ALA A 45 -1.55 8.26 9.38
N ARG A 46 -1.22 7.17 8.68
CA ARG A 46 0.07 6.50 8.79
C ARG A 46 1.03 7.17 7.83
N LEU A 47 1.70 8.23 8.32
CA LEU A 47 2.65 9.03 7.53
C LEU A 47 3.87 8.20 7.08
N ALA A 48 4.77 8.80 6.30
CA ALA A 48 5.90 8.09 5.69
C ALA A 48 6.84 7.41 6.69
N ASP A 49 6.91 7.91 7.92
CA ASP A 49 7.72 7.44 9.05
C ASP A 49 7.03 6.38 9.92
N TYR A 50 5.75 6.10 9.68
CA TYR A 50 5.03 5.05 10.40
C TYR A 50 5.70 3.67 10.22
N ASP A 51 5.98 3.01 11.35
CA ASP A 51 6.53 1.65 11.39
C ASP A 51 5.42 0.61 11.15
N ASP A 52 5.45 0.01 9.97
CA ASP A 52 4.56 -1.05 9.53
C ASP A 52 5.22 -2.44 9.57
N SER A 53 6.36 -2.60 10.24
CA SER A 53 7.10 -3.87 10.30
C SER A 53 6.30 -5.02 10.90
N GLY A 54 5.34 -4.71 11.78
CA GLY A 54 4.43 -5.70 12.38
C GLY A 54 3.23 -6.10 11.49
N TRP A 55 3.07 -5.50 10.30
CA TRP A 55 1.94 -5.80 9.42
C TRP A 55 2.19 -7.06 8.59
N GLU A 56 1.11 -7.73 8.19
CA GLU A 56 1.18 -8.94 7.36
C GLU A 56 1.71 -8.58 5.97
N VAL A 57 2.72 -9.29 5.48
CA VAL A 57 3.18 -9.17 4.08
C VAL A 57 2.17 -9.88 3.18
N THR A 58 1.81 -9.25 2.07
CA THR A 58 0.90 -9.84 1.08
C THR A 58 1.42 -9.62 -0.33
N ASP A 59 1.12 -10.55 -1.24
CA ASP A 59 1.36 -10.49 -2.68
C ASP A 59 0.07 -10.28 -3.48
N ASP A 60 -1.08 -10.23 -2.80
CA ASP A 60 -2.39 -10.05 -3.43
C ASP A 60 -3.27 -9.10 -2.60
N ILE A 61 -3.28 -7.83 -2.99
CA ILE A 61 -4.13 -6.81 -2.37
C ILE A 61 -5.61 -6.90 -2.80
N THR A 62 -5.96 -7.81 -3.71
CA THR A 62 -7.36 -8.05 -4.16
C THR A 62 -8.05 -9.14 -3.35
N LYS A 63 -7.28 -9.87 -2.52
CA LYS A 63 -7.80 -10.91 -1.65
C LYS A 63 -8.83 -10.35 -0.68
N TRP A 64 -9.95 -11.04 -0.59
CA TRP A 64 -11.03 -10.67 0.32
C TRP A 64 -10.61 -10.90 1.77
N VAL A 65 -10.62 -9.83 2.58
CA VAL A 65 -10.27 -9.86 4.02
C VAL A 65 -11.44 -9.48 4.94
N SER A 66 -12.62 -9.23 4.38
CA SER A 66 -13.79 -8.72 5.08
C SER A 66 -14.44 -9.73 6.02
N LYS A 67 -14.71 -9.31 7.26
CA LYS A 67 -15.53 -10.03 8.25
C LYS A 67 -16.28 -9.02 9.11
N GLY A 68 -17.61 -8.95 8.97
CA GLY A 68 -18.41 -7.90 9.63
C GLY A 68 -18.04 -6.50 9.12
N LEU A 69 -18.18 -5.48 9.98
CA LEU A 69 -17.65 -4.15 9.67
C LEU A 69 -16.13 -4.22 9.63
N THR A 70 -15.55 -4.00 8.45
CA THR A 70 -14.12 -4.19 8.22
C THR A 70 -13.48 -2.91 7.72
N PHE A 71 -12.37 -2.56 8.36
CA PHE A 71 -11.38 -1.63 7.83
C PHE A 71 -10.13 -2.44 7.51
N ALA A 72 -9.52 -2.15 6.37
CA ALA A 72 -8.25 -2.73 5.96
C ALA A 72 -7.34 -1.60 5.48
N TRP A 73 -6.10 -1.66 5.90
CA TRP A 73 -5.04 -0.75 5.49
C TRP A 73 -4.07 -1.50 4.60
N TYR A 74 -3.74 -0.91 3.46
CA TYR A 74 -2.69 -1.37 2.57
C TYR A 74 -1.59 -0.32 2.53
N ARG A 75 -0.36 -0.77 2.70
CA ARG A 75 0.81 0.11 2.70
C ARG A 75 1.91 -0.47 1.83
N ILE A 76 2.56 0.41 1.09
CA ILE A 76 3.73 0.10 0.28
C ILE A 76 4.70 1.27 0.36
N LYS A 77 5.99 0.95 0.43
CA LYS A 77 7.08 1.90 0.22
C LYS A 77 7.68 1.60 -1.14
N VAL A 78 7.72 2.60 -2.02
CA VAL A 78 8.29 2.47 -3.37
C VAL A 78 9.40 3.48 -3.58
N THR A 79 10.39 3.11 -4.39
CA THR A 79 11.36 4.04 -4.95
C THR A 79 11.05 4.21 -6.43
N ILE A 80 10.86 5.45 -6.88
CA ILE A 80 10.67 5.73 -8.30
C ILE A 80 12.05 5.59 -8.98
N PRO A 81 12.25 4.59 -9.86
CA PRO A 81 13.55 4.38 -10.50
C PRO A 81 13.81 5.47 -11.54
N GLU A 82 15.08 5.70 -11.91
CA GLU A 82 15.41 6.64 -12.99
C GLU A 82 14.98 6.12 -14.37
N ARG A 83 14.95 4.79 -14.53
CA ARG A 83 14.58 4.13 -15.77
C ARG A 83 13.55 3.05 -15.53
N VAL A 84 12.59 2.94 -16.45
CA VAL A 84 11.62 1.84 -16.49
C VAL A 84 11.53 1.30 -17.90
N GLN A 85 11.64 -0.02 -18.07
CA GLN A 85 11.57 -0.70 -19.36
C GLN A 85 12.51 -0.07 -20.43
N GLY A 86 13.71 0.34 -20.00
CA GLY A 86 14.70 0.97 -20.88
C GLY A 86 14.46 2.45 -21.20
N GLN A 87 13.41 3.09 -20.68
CA GLN A 87 13.12 4.52 -20.87
C GLN A 87 13.57 5.33 -19.65
N ASP A 88 14.19 6.49 -19.87
CA ASP A 88 14.47 7.47 -18.81
C ASP A 88 13.17 8.21 -18.46
N ILE A 89 12.82 8.23 -17.17
CA ILE A 89 11.57 8.83 -16.68
C ILE A 89 11.80 10.03 -15.76
N ARG A 90 13.04 10.51 -15.61
CA ARG A 90 13.33 11.67 -14.77
C ARG A 90 12.61 12.91 -15.28
N GLY A 91 12.00 13.66 -14.36
CA GLY A 91 11.18 14.83 -14.69
C GLY A 91 9.80 14.51 -15.28
N ALA A 92 9.45 13.22 -15.48
CA ALA A 92 8.10 12.83 -15.86
C ALA A 92 7.13 13.02 -14.68
N ARG A 93 5.84 13.20 -15.01
CA ARG A 93 4.77 13.22 -14.02
C ARG A 93 4.49 11.79 -13.54
N CYS A 94 4.57 11.57 -12.23
CA CYS A 94 4.12 10.35 -11.59
C CYS A 94 2.63 10.45 -11.25
N LEU A 95 1.87 9.41 -11.56
CA LEU A 95 0.45 9.25 -11.24
C LEU A 95 0.31 7.92 -10.49
N PHE A 96 -0.45 7.93 -9.39
CA PHE A 96 -0.80 6.74 -8.63
C PHE A 96 -2.31 6.54 -8.78
N GLU A 97 -2.72 5.35 -9.22
CA GLU A 97 -4.11 4.99 -9.55
C GLU A 97 -4.51 3.73 -8.80
#